data_AF-A0A838RGP2-F1
#
_entry.id   AF-A0A838RGP2-F1
#
_cell.length_a   1.000
_cell.length_b   1.000
_cell.length_c   1.000
_cell.angle_alpha   90.00
_cell.angle_beta   90.00
_cell.angle_gamma   90.00
#
_symmetry.space_group_name_H-M   'P 1'
#
loop_
_entity.id
_entity.type
_entity.pdbx_description
1 polymer ?
#
loop_
_entity_poly.entity_id
_entity_poly.type
_entity_poly.pdbx_seq_one_letter_code
_entity_poly.pdbx_strand_id
1 'polypeptide(L)'
;VALAAGVLLDRRFERYADFPWGRPLAWGKALVKRIGAWWALSPYVLGIGLALVAAGFAGSAGEAAGVYLLLAGVMGWAIYRFRLRIWLLATTVVAHLSAFYLLVALNLWRFQAVGWLRLLPVFLLTLGLALFIERRRHEGAPLRLLGFWHGWSRPLYGLLFLEGALGQLLSLEATTLGVQLTVLHTIGLATLATYWRSSLLAALALPVGALAFLQLRAMDSFSDFVDVALIDMAGLFLAYGLAGYALRWLRLQVGADNGRLFLWEKPLRWVSLLVSVPLLCLTMLLGLALLPIESVIGVLALLGLLYLTASVAHRLQRLGYVALGMLLSAWLLHVHFVLYLERAAPLQWYVLPTGGYLLALGYLEWQRANKTLGRWLDYAAMLLLFGSLFWQTLLFGWLYALMLGAEGLVAFWWGSARRLRRFFYAGLGCVLLATVAQLLNSLQSINQWIVFGIIGLGLVVTGLAVERKLEEIKLWREVLESWE
;
A
#
# COMPACT_ATOMS: atom_id res chain seq x y z
N VAL A 1 41.68 7.41 36.72
CA VAL A 1 43.04 8.01 36.81
C VAL A 1 43.48 8.69 35.51
N ALA A 2 43.60 7.96 34.40
CA ALA A 2 44.07 8.51 33.12
C ALA A 2 43.31 9.76 32.65
N LEU A 3 41.96 9.75 32.69
CA LEU A 3 41.15 10.92 32.32
C LEU A 3 41.42 12.14 33.22
N ALA A 4 41.60 11.93 34.53
CA ALA A 4 41.91 13.01 35.47
C ALA A 4 43.31 13.60 35.20
N ALA A 5 44.29 12.75 34.87
CA ALA A 5 45.61 13.19 34.44
C ALA A 5 45.52 14.02 33.14
N GLY A 6 44.70 13.60 32.18
CA GLY A 6 44.42 14.39 30.97
C GLY A 6 43.83 15.77 31.28
N VAL A 7 42.85 15.85 32.19
CA VAL A 7 42.25 17.12 32.63
C VAL A 7 43.27 18.03 33.31
N LEU A 8 44.14 17.48 34.16
CA LEU A 8 45.19 18.23 34.84
C LEU A 8 46.22 18.78 33.84
N LEU A 9 46.65 17.98 32.88
CA LEU A 9 47.58 18.40 31.82
C LEU A 9 46.96 19.48 30.92
N ASP A 10 45.68 19.35 30.57
CA ASP A 10 44.95 20.37 29.82
C ASP A 10 44.87 21.72 30.56
N ARG A 11 44.72 21.69 31.90
CA ARG A 11 44.70 22.91 32.71
C ARG A 11 46.09 23.55 32.79
N ARG A 12 47.15 22.74 32.74
CA ARG A 12 48.53 23.20 32.92
C ARG A 12 49.16 23.74 31.63
N PHE A 13 48.85 23.16 30.47
CA PHE A 13 49.53 23.44 29.20
C PHE A 13 48.67 24.19 28.17
N GLU A 14 47.65 24.90 28.65
CA GLU A 14 46.64 25.63 27.86
C GLU A 14 45.79 24.75 26.91
N ARG A 15 44.56 25.22 26.63
CA ARG A 15 43.62 24.48 25.79
C ARG A 15 44.08 24.52 24.33
N TYR A 16 44.37 23.35 23.77
CA TYR A 16 44.61 23.21 22.35
C TYR A 16 43.40 23.68 21.52
N ALA A 17 43.66 24.41 20.44
CA ALA A 17 42.64 24.96 19.54
C ALA A 17 41.65 23.90 19.01
N ASP A 18 40.41 24.32 18.75
CA ASP A 18 39.35 23.46 18.21
C ASP A 18 39.80 22.77 16.91
N PHE A 19 39.46 21.48 16.77
CA PHE A 19 39.83 20.70 15.59
C PHE A 19 39.01 21.20 14.40
N PRO A 20 39.56 21.22 13.17
CA PRO A 20 38.83 21.66 11.99
C PRO A 20 37.84 20.57 11.51
N TRP A 21 36.84 20.24 12.33
CA TRP A 21 35.83 19.21 12.05
C TRP A 21 35.07 19.46 10.74
N GLY A 22 34.86 20.72 10.35
CA GLY A 22 34.19 21.09 9.10
C GLY A 22 35.04 20.94 7.83
N ARG A 23 36.33 20.57 7.94
CA ARG A 23 37.25 20.43 6.79
C ARG A 23 37.90 19.04 6.82
N PRO A 24 37.22 17.97 6.34
CA PRO A 24 37.73 16.60 6.38
C PRO A 24 39.13 16.43 5.75
N LEU A 25 39.42 17.18 4.69
CA LEU A 25 40.76 17.21 4.07
C LEU A 25 41.86 17.74 5.00
N ALA A 26 41.52 18.55 6.01
CA ALA A 26 42.45 19.05 7.01
C ALA A 26 42.63 18.09 8.20
N TRP A 27 41.82 17.03 8.31
CA TRP A 27 41.82 16.13 9.47
C TRP A 27 43.16 15.44 9.65
N GLY A 28 43.77 14.90 8.59
CA GLY A 28 45.07 14.23 8.70
C GLY A 28 46.16 15.14 9.28
N LYS A 29 46.32 16.34 8.71
CA LYS A 29 47.29 17.34 9.19
C LYS A 29 47.00 17.79 10.62
N ALA A 30 45.73 18.04 10.95
CA ALA A 30 45.33 18.46 12.29
C ALA A 30 45.50 17.33 13.32
N LEU A 31 45.30 16.07 12.93
CA LEU A 31 45.47 14.90 13.79
C LEU A 31 46.95 14.68 14.10
N VAL A 32 47.82 14.70 13.09
CA VAL A 32 49.28 14.59 13.27
C VAL A 32 49.80 15.72 14.17
N LYS A 33 49.38 16.97 13.90
CA LYS A 33 49.76 18.12 14.74
C LYS A 33 49.28 17.95 16.18
N ARG A 34 48.08 17.42 16.40
CA ARG A 34 47.55 17.17 17.75
C ARG A 34 48.28 16.04 18.46
N ILE A 35 48.55 14.93 17.79
CA ILE A 35 49.27 13.80 18.38
C ILE A 35 50.66 14.23 18.85
N GLY A 36 51.36 15.06 18.07
CA GLY A 36 52.71 15.52 18.42
C GLY A 36 52.77 16.61 19.49
N ALA A 37 51.69 17.35 19.74
CA ALA A 37 51.76 18.57 20.55
C ALA A 37 50.71 18.70 21.67
N TRP A 38 49.69 17.85 21.69
CA TRP A 38 48.68 17.84 22.75
C TRP A 38 48.98 16.74 23.76
N TRP A 39 49.77 17.08 24.78
CA TRP A 39 50.21 16.16 25.84
C TRP A 39 49.07 15.45 26.57
N ALA A 40 47.89 16.08 26.67
CA ALA A 40 46.72 15.47 27.30
C ALA A 40 46.01 14.43 26.41
N LEU A 41 46.29 14.37 25.10
CA LEU A 41 45.66 13.42 24.18
C LEU A 41 45.93 11.98 24.59
N SER A 42 47.19 11.62 24.87
CA SER A 42 47.60 10.26 25.23
C SER A 42 46.84 9.73 26.47
N PRO A 43 46.75 10.45 27.61
CA PRO A 43 45.94 10.00 28.74
C PRO A 43 44.44 9.96 28.45
N TYR A 44 43.91 10.80 27.54
CA TYR A 44 42.52 10.66 27.09
C TYR A 44 42.28 9.42 26.25
N VAL A 45 43.15 9.16 25.26
CA VAL A 45 43.07 7.97 24.41
C VAL A 45 43.21 6.71 25.26
N LEU A 46 44.16 6.69 26.20
CA LEU A 46 44.35 5.58 27.12
C LEU A 46 43.14 5.43 28.06
N GLY A 47 42.63 6.52 28.63
CA GLY A 47 41.46 6.47 29.52
C GLY A 47 40.20 5.98 28.82
N ILE A 48 39.90 6.50 27.63
CA ILE A 48 38.75 6.09 26.82
C ILE A 48 38.94 4.68 26.27
N GLY A 49 40.13 4.34 25.79
CA GLY A 49 40.47 3.02 25.26
C GLY A 49 40.35 1.94 26.33
N LEU A 50 40.93 2.16 27.52
CA LEU A 50 40.77 1.23 28.65
C LEU A 50 39.32 1.10 29.09
N ALA A 51 38.55 2.20 29.09
CA ALA A 51 37.14 2.15 29.45
C ALA A 51 36.30 1.36 28.43
N LEU A 52 36.64 1.41 27.14
CA LEU A 52 36.03 0.57 26.10
C LEU A 52 36.37 -0.91 26.28
N VAL A 53 37.64 -1.22 26.57
CA VAL A 53 38.11 -2.60 26.77
C VAL A 53 37.56 -3.19 28.09
N ALA A 54 37.35 -2.37 29.12
CA ALA A 54 36.81 -2.82 30.40
C ALA A 54 35.47 -3.54 30.28
N ALA A 55 34.63 -3.16 29.30
CA ALA A 55 33.36 -3.84 29.07
C ALA A 55 33.53 -5.30 28.62
N GLY A 56 34.63 -5.63 27.94
CA GLY A 56 34.96 -7.00 27.53
C GLY A 56 35.47 -7.88 28.68
N PHE A 57 35.79 -7.31 29.83
CA PHE A 57 36.23 -8.03 31.03
C PHE A 57 35.11 -8.25 32.06
N ALA A 58 33.88 -7.84 31.77
CA ALA A 58 32.75 -8.09 32.67
C ALA A 58 32.45 -9.59 32.77
N GLY A 59 32.37 -10.12 34.00
CA GLY A 59 32.12 -11.53 34.27
C GLY A 59 30.64 -11.92 34.18
N SER A 60 29.74 -10.93 34.18
CA SER A 60 28.30 -11.14 34.05
C SER A 60 27.62 -10.02 33.25
N ALA A 61 26.40 -10.27 32.78
CA ALA A 61 25.61 -9.25 32.09
C ALA A 61 25.31 -8.02 32.99
N GLY A 62 25.14 -8.24 34.31
CA GLY A 62 24.89 -7.15 35.25
C GLY A 62 26.12 -6.25 35.41
N GLU A 63 27.30 -6.85 35.51
CA GLU A 63 28.58 -6.12 35.51
C GLU A 63 28.78 -5.37 34.21
N ALA A 64 28.51 -6.00 33.06
CA ALA A 64 28.61 -5.36 31.75
C ALA A 64 27.69 -4.13 31.67
N ALA A 65 26.44 -4.26 32.14
CA ALA A 65 25.48 -3.15 32.18
C ALA A 65 26.03 -1.96 33.00
N GLY A 66 26.61 -2.24 34.17
CA GLY A 66 27.23 -1.23 35.03
C GLY A 66 28.45 -0.56 34.39
N VAL A 67 29.33 -1.36 33.77
CA VAL A 67 30.52 -0.84 33.06
C VAL A 67 30.10 0.05 31.89
N TYR A 68 29.13 -0.38 31.07
CA TYR A 68 28.61 0.46 29.99
C TYR A 68 27.93 1.72 30.53
N LEU A 69 27.20 1.67 31.64
CA LEU A 69 26.59 2.89 32.23
C LEU A 69 27.66 3.92 32.63
N LEU A 70 28.74 3.47 33.29
CA LEU A 70 29.86 4.32 33.64
C LEU A 70 30.56 4.87 32.40
N LEU A 71 30.74 4.02 31.38
CA LEU A 71 31.30 4.43 30.09
C LEU A 71 30.42 5.48 29.41
N ALA A 72 29.09 5.39 29.47
CA ALA A 72 28.19 6.42 28.97
C ALA A 72 28.44 7.76 29.69
N GLY A 73 28.65 7.75 31.01
CA GLY A 73 29.02 8.95 31.77
C GLY A 73 30.36 9.56 31.30
N VAL A 74 31.38 8.73 31.08
CA VAL A 74 32.68 9.15 30.54
C VAL A 74 32.54 9.77 29.14
N MET A 75 31.78 9.12 28.26
CA MET A 75 31.53 9.61 26.90
C MET A 75 30.69 10.89 26.92
N GLY A 76 29.73 11.01 27.84
CA GLY A 76 28.94 12.23 28.04
C GLY A 76 29.80 13.41 28.47
N TRP A 77 30.75 13.19 29.37
CA TRP A 77 31.78 14.17 29.71
C TRP A 77 32.64 14.55 28.49
N ALA A 78 32.98 13.58 27.63
CA ALA A 78 33.73 13.80 26.40
C ALA A 78 32.98 14.71 25.40
N ILE A 79 31.63 14.69 25.38
CA ILE A 79 30.81 15.64 24.61
C ILE A 79 31.12 17.08 25.03
N TYR A 80 31.09 17.36 26.34
CA TYR A 80 31.37 18.69 26.88
C TYR A 80 32.81 19.12 26.60
N ARG A 81 33.77 18.21 26.80
CA ARG A 81 35.19 18.53 26.67
C ARG A 81 35.63 18.74 25.22
N PHE A 82 35.25 17.85 24.30
CA PHE A 82 35.75 17.84 22.92
C PHE A 82 34.77 18.45 21.92
N ARG A 83 33.54 18.76 22.34
CA ARG A 83 32.50 19.41 21.52
C ARG A 83 32.29 18.71 20.18
N LEU A 84 32.22 17.39 20.26
CA LEU A 84 32.21 16.50 19.12
C LEU A 84 30.92 15.67 19.09
N ARG A 85 30.23 15.66 17.95
CA ARG A 85 28.99 14.90 17.77
C ARG A 85 29.18 13.38 17.87
N ILE A 86 30.36 12.87 17.54
CA ILE A 86 30.64 11.43 17.62
C ILE A 86 30.58 10.94 19.07
N TRP A 87 30.93 11.79 20.04
CA TRP A 87 30.78 11.45 21.46
C TRP A 87 29.32 11.40 21.89
N LEU A 88 28.44 12.19 21.27
CA LEU A 88 27.00 12.08 21.52
C LEU A 88 26.48 10.72 21.06
N LEU A 89 26.85 10.30 19.85
CA LEU A 89 26.53 8.97 19.34
C LEU A 89 27.09 7.86 20.23
N ALA A 90 28.38 7.94 20.57
CA ALA A 90 29.05 6.95 21.40
C ALA A 90 28.39 6.84 22.78
N THR A 91 28.07 7.97 23.41
CA THR A 91 27.36 8.02 24.69
C THR A 91 26.02 7.32 24.60
N THR A 92 25.23 7.61 23.57
CA THR A 92 23.92 6.98 23.40
C THR A 92 24.03 5.51 23.06
N VAL A 93 24.93 5.08 22.17
CA VAL A 93 25.14 3.66 21.85
C VAL A 93 25.49 2.88 23.11
N VAL A 94 26.43 3.41 23.90
CA VAL A 94 26.85 2.78 25.16
C VAL A 94 25.70 2.76 26.19
N ALA A 95 24.84 3.78 26.23
CA ALA A 95 23.65 3.78 27.08
C ALA A 95 22.63 2.70 26.65
N HIS A 96 22.42 2.48 25.34
CA HIS A 96 21.54 1.41 24.86
C HIS A 96 22.16 0.03 25.12
N LEU A 97 23.48 -0.13 24.97
CA LEU A 97 24.17 -1.36 25.37
C LEU A 97 24.02 -1.63 26.87
N SER A 98 24.18 -0.61 27.71
CA SER A 98 23.95 -0.73 29.15
C SER A 98 22.53 -1.23 29.45
N ALA A 99 21.51 -0.61 28.83
CA ALA A 99 20.12 -1.03 29.00
C ALA A 99 19.87 -2.46 28.47
N PHE A 100 20.45 -2.82 27.34
CA PHE A 100 20.38 -4.17 26.78
C PHE A 100 20.96 -5.21 27.76
N TYR A 101 22.19 -4.99 28.25
CA TYR A 101 22.84 -5.89 29.20
C TYR A 101 22.10 -5.93 30.54
N LEU A 102 21.47 -4.83 30.97
CA LEU A 102 20.62 -4.83 32.15
C LEU A 102 19.39 -5.73 31.96
N LEU A 103 18.74 -5.68 30.80
CA LEU A 103 17.63 -6.57 30.48
C LEU A 103 18.07 -8.03 30.42
N VAL A 104 19.26 -8.31 29.90
CA VAL A 104 19.86 -9.67 29.91
C VAL A 104 20.11 -10.13 31.35
N ALA A 105 20.71 -9.29 32.19
CA ALA A 105 21.03 -9.58 33.59
C ALA A 105 19.77 -9.88 34.42
N LEU A 106 18.69 -9.15 34.16
CA LEU A 106 17.38 -9.35 34.78
C LEU A 106 16.60 -10.51 34.15
N ASN A 107 17.19 -11.24 33.19
CA ASN A 107 16.57 -12.34 32.47
C ASN A 107 15.25 -11.91 31.77
N LEU A 108 15.18 -10.64 31.42
CA LEU A 108 14.09 -9.99 30.71
C LEU A 108 14.29 -10.04 29.18
N TRP A 109 15.39 -10.60 28.70
CA TRP A 109 15.68 -10.77 27.26
C TRP A 109 15.36 -12.18 26.72
N ARG A 110 14.58 -12.99 27.45
CA ARG A 110 14.29 -14.39 27.05
C ARG A 110 13.64 -14.54 25.68
N PHE A 111 12.78 -13.60 25.30
CA PHE A 111 12.13 -13.56 23.99
C PHE A 111 12.54 -12.28 23.28
N GLN A 112 13.06 -12.38 22.06
CA GLN A 112 13.63 -11.23 21.34
C GLN A 112 12.62 -10.08 21.20
N ALA A 113 11.37 -10.38 20.83
CA ALA A 113 10.32 -9.37 20.70
C ALA A 113 9.98 -8.67 22.04
N VAL A 114 9.96 -9.40 23.16
CA VAL A 114 9.81 -8.81 24.50
C VAL A 114 10.99 -7.90 24.83
N GLY A 115 12.21 -8.33 24.50
CA GLY A 115 13.43 -7.57 24.73
C GLY A 115 13.39 -6.21 24.04
N TRP A 116 13.03 -6.18 22.75
CA TRP A 116 12.91 -4.93 21.99
C TRP A 116 11.81 -4.01 22.51
N LEU A 117 10.65 -4.55 22.89
CA LEU A 117 9.59 -3.76 23.51
C LEU A 117 10.03 -3.16 24.86
N ARG A 118 10.91 -3.85 25.60
CA ARG A 118 11.50 -3.35 26.84
C ARG A 118 12.60 -2.30 26.63
N LEU A 119 13.21 -2.22 25.43
CA LEU A 119 14.10 -1.12 25.06
C LEU A 119 13.35 0.15 24.62
N LEU A 120 12.04 0.07 24.41
CA LEU A 120 11.24 1.21 23.99
C LEU A 120 11.42 2.47 24.85
N PRO A 121 11.49 2.42 26.20
CA PRO A 121 11.71 3.63 26.98
C PRO A 121 13.03 4.32 26.62
N VAL A 122 14.09 3.55 26.35
CA VAL A 122 15.40 4.09 25.95
C VAL A 122 15.33 4.69 24.55
N PHE A 123 14.62 4.02 23.63
CA PHE A 123 14.34 4.54 22.29
C PHE A 123 13.58 5.88 22.35
N LEU A 124 12.51 5.96 23.15
CA LEU A 124 11.71 7.18 23.31
C LEU A 124 12.50 8.32 23.98
N LEU A 125 13.34 8.01 24.97
CA LEU A 125 14.25 8.98 25.58
C LEU A 125 15.25 9.53 24.56
N THR A 126 15.80 8.66 23.72
CA THR A 126 16.74 9.05 22.67
C THR A 126 16.06 9.89 21.60
N LEU A 127 14.82 9.55 21.21
CA LEU A 127 14.00 10.36 20.31
C LEU A 127 13.68 11.72 20.91
N GLY A 128 13.27 11.77 22.17
CA GLY A 128 13.01 13.01 22.90
C GLY A 128 14.24 13.91 22.98
N LEU A 129 15.41 13.32 23.26
CA LEU A 129 16.69 14.03 23.28
C LEU A 129 17.06 14.56 21.88
N ALA A 130 16.87 13.75 20.84
CA ALA A 130 17.13 14.17 19.46
C ALA A 130 16.25 15.36 19.06
N LEU A 131 14.94 15.28 19.34
CA LEU A 131 13.98 16.35 19.08
C LEU A 131 14.28 17.61 19.90
N PHE A 132 14.68 17.46 21.17
CA PHE A 132 15.08 18.57 22.01
C PHE A 132 16.32 19.30 21.46
N ILE A 133 17.35 18.56 21.05
CA ILE A 133 18.57 19.12 20.45
C ILE A 133 18.23 19.80 19.11
N GLU A 134 17.43 19.14 18.25
CA GLU A 134 16.98 19.69 16.97
C GLU A 134 16.27 21.03 17.16
N ARG A 135 15.31 21.09 18.09
CA ARG A 135 14.53 22.30 18.37
C ARG A 135 15.39 23.40 18.96
N ARG A 136 16.26 23.08 19.91
CA ARG A 136 17.14 24.05 20.58
C ARG A 136 18.19 24.65 19.63
N ARG A 137 18.62 23.89 18.62
CA ARG A 137 19.64 24.33 17.65
C ARG A 137 19.07 24.71 16.28
N HIS A 138 17.75 24.70 16.12
CA HIS A 138 17.06 25.02 14.87
C HIS A 138 17.58 24.22 13.65
N GLU A 139 17.87 22.92 13.85
CA GLU A 139 18.50 22.07 12.81
C GLU A 139 17.52 21.65 11.71
N GLY A 140 16.21 21.71 11.97
CA GLY A 140 15.15 21.23 11.08
C GLY A 140 15.19 19.73 10.83
N ALA A 141 14.32 19.25 9.94
CA ALA A 141 14.11 17.82 9.70
C ALA A 141 15.37 17.09 9.17
N PRO A 142 15.69 15.88 9.66
CA PRO A 142 16.91 15.14 9.31
C PRO A 142 16.95 14.55 7.90
N LEU A 143 15.81 14.47 7.21
CA LEU A 143 15.66 13.69 5.98
C LEU A 143 16.04 14.42 4.69
N ARG A 144 16.59 15.63 4.79
CA ARG A 144 17.25 16.25 3.63
C ARG A 144 18.55 15.48 3.41
N LEU A 145 18.71 14.84 2.25
CA LEU A 145 19.86 13.96 1.91
C LEU A 145 21.23 14.55 2.28
N LEU A 146 21.43 15.85 2.07
CA LEU A 146 22.67 16.56 2.42
C LEU A 146 22.75 16.97 3.91
N GLY A 147 21.60 17.07 4.58
CA GLY A 147 21.45 17.48 5.97
C GLY A 147 21.62 16.34 6.99
N PHE A 148 21.59 15.08 6.57
CA PHE A 148 21.76 13.94 7.47
C PHE A 148 23.10 13.96 8.20
N TRP A 149 24.13 14.52 7.57
CA TRP A 149 25.45 14.67 8.17
C TRP A 149 25.67 16.04 8.82
N HIS A 150 24.66 16.91 8.88
CA HIS A 150 24.78 18.27 9.40
C HIS A 150 23.77 18.50 10.54
N GLY A 151 24.30 18.57 11.77
CA GLY A 151 23.52 18.76 13.00
C GLY A 151 24.00 17.86 14.16
N TRP A 152 23.73 18.30 15.38
CA TRP A 152 24.01 17.56 16.61
C TRP A 152 22.96 16.50 16.89
N SER A 153 21.70 16.70 16.46
CA SER A 153 20.63 15.71 16.61
C SER A 153 20.78 14.50 15.68
N ARG A 154 21.51 14.66 14.56
CA ARG A 154 21.55 13.67 13.48
C ARG A 154 22.07 12.29 13.86
N PRO A 155 23.16 12.14 14.65
CA PRO A 155 23.63 10.83 15.04
C PRO A 155 22.59 10.06 15.87
N LEU A 156 21.78 10.77 16.66
CA LEU A 156 20.70 10.15 17.44
C LEU A 156 19.59 9.62 16.52
N TYR A 157 19.19 10.37 15.50
CA TYR A 157 18.25 9.86 14.49
C TYR A 157 18.80 8.67 13.70
N GLY A 158 20.11 8.66 13.40
CA GLY A 158 20.77 7.52 12.79
C GLY A 158 20.72 6.28 13.67
N LEU A 159 20.97 6.43 14.98
CA LEU A 159 20.84 5.35 15.95
C LEU A 159 19.40 4.83 16.04
N LEU A 160 18.41 5.73 16.17
CA LEU A 160 16.99 5.36 16.21
C LEU A 160 16.54 4.64 14.94
N PHE A 161 17.02 5.06 13.77
CA PHE A 161 16.72 4.37 12.52
C PHE A 161 17.34 2.97 12.50
N LEU A 162 18.59 2.82 12.93
CA LEU A 162 19.27 1.53 13.02
C LEU A 162 18.55 0.59 14.02
N GLU A 163 18.19 1.10 15.19
CA GLU A 163 17.45 0.34 16.21
C GLU A 163 16.06 -0.06 15.74
N GLY A 164 15.32 0.86 15.12
CA GLY A 164 14.02 0.55 14.53
C GLY A 164 14.12 -0.51 13.44
N ALA A 165 15.17 -0.44 12.59
CA ALA A 165 15.41 -1.42 11.53
C ALA A 165 15.81 -2.80 12.11
N LEU A 166 16.72 -2.84 13.08
CA LEU A 166 17.13 -4.09 13.74
C LEU A 166 15.97 -4.70 14.54
N GLY A 167 15.23 -3.87 15.28
CA GLY A 167 14.04 -4.29 16.00
C GLY A 167 13.00 -4.88 15.05
N GLN A 168 12.77 -4.25 13.89
CA GLN A 168 11.83 -4.76 12.89
C GLN A 168 12.29 -6.06 12.23
N LEU A 169 13.59 -6.19 11.91
CA LEU A 169 14.15 -7.42 11.33
C LEU A 169 14.06 -8.60 12.29
N LEU A 170 14.29 -8.36 13.58
CA LEU A 170 14.23 -9.38 14.62
C LEU A 170 12.80 -9.65 15.11
N SER A 171 11.85 -8.75 14.82
CA SER A 171 10.44 -8.90 15.16
C SER A 171 9.60 -9.38 13.99
N LEU A 172 10.21 -9.90 12.92
CA LEU A 172 9.48 -10.41 11.75
C LEU A 172 8.61 -11.63 12.09
N GLU A 173 8.93 -12.35 13.17
CA GLU A 173 8.10 -13.42 13.69
C GLU A 173 6.69 -12.92 14.04
N ALA A 174 5.66 -13.64 13.57
CA ALA A 174 4.25 -13.35 13.80
C ALA A 174 3.84 -13.67 15.25
N THR A 175 4.35 -12.88 16.19
CA THR A 175 4.02 -12.92 17.61
C THR A 175 3.26 -11.66 18.00
N THR A 176 2.42 -11.73 19.04
CA THR A 176 1.68 -10.56 19.56
C THR A 176 2.60 -9.37 19.83
N LEU A 177 3.81 -9.65 20.30
CA LEU A 177 4.81 -8.65 20.63
C LEU A 177 5.49 -8.08 19.38
N GLY A 178 5.72 -8.91 18.36
CA GLY A 178 6.20 -8.45 17.06
C GLY A 178 5.22 -7.45 16.44
N VAL A 179 3.92 -7.79 16.44
CA VAL A 179 2.84 -6.89 15.99
C VAL A 179 2.86 -5.58 16.78
N GLN A 180 2.91 -5.63 18.12
CA GLN A 180 2.94 -4.43 18.95
C GLN A 180 4.14 -3.54 18.63
N LEU A 181 5.34 -4.12 18.45
CA LEU A 181 6.53 -3.37 18.09
C LEU A 181 6.41 -2.71 16.72
N THR A 182 5.91 -3.44 15.71
CA THR A 182 5.72 -2.92 14.35
C THR A 182 4.63 -1.85 14.26
N VAL A 183 3.53 -2.00 15.02
CA VAL A 183 2.50 -0.96 15.18
C VAL A 183 3.11 0.29 15.78
N LEU A 184 3.94 0.13 16.82
CA LEU A 184 4.57 1.25 17.49
C LEU A 184 5.59 1.98 16.60
N HIS A 185 6.39 1.24 15.83
CA HIS A 185 7.26 1.81 14.81
C HIS A 185 6.45 2.56 13.75
N THR A 186 5.33 2.00 13.30
CA THR A 186 4.40 2.67 12.37
C THR A 186 3.89 4.00 12.93
N ILE A 187 3.43 4.02 14.19
CA ILE A 187 2.96 5.22 14.88
C ILE A 187 4.10 6.24 15.06
N GLY A 188 5.30 5.78 15.44
CA GLY A 188 6.50 6.60 15.54
C GLY A 188 6.87 7.26 14.21
N LEU A 189 6.89 6.50 13.12
CA LEU A 189 7.14 7.04 11.78
C LEU A 189 6.04 8.02 11.34
N ALA A 190 4.78 7.73 11.63
CA ALA A 190 3.65 8.59 11.27
C ALA A 190 3.63 9.92 12.06
N THR A 191 3.96 9.87 13.35
CA THR A 191 4.08 11.06 14.20
C THR A 191 5.24 11.94 13.74
N LEU A 192 6.41 11.35 13.45
CA LEU A 192 7.56 12.06 12.89
C LEU A 192 7.30 12.60 11.48
N ALA A 193 6.59 11.85 10.63
CA ALA A 193 6.16 12.32 9.32
C ALA A 193 5.35 13.60 9.45
N THR A 194 4.37 13.60 10.35
CA THR A 194 3.47 14.74 10.58
C THR A 194 4.22 15.92 11.21
N TYR A 195 5.10 15.67 12.18
CA TYR A 195 5.90 16.70 12.85
C TYR A 195 6.86 17.38 11.88
N TRP A 196 7.61 16.62 11.09
CA TRP A 196 8.57 17.15 10.12
C TRP A 196 7.96 17.53 8.77
N ARG A 197 6.66 17.28 8.55
CA ARG A 197 5.99 17.41 7.25
C ARG A 197 6.73 16.65 6.15
N SER A 198 7.17 15.44 6.45
CA SER A 198 7.98 14.60 5.56
C SER A 198 7.13 13.56 4.84
N SER A 199 6.96 13.73 3.53
CA SER A 199 6.24 12.74 2.69
C SER A 199 6.99 11.41 2.61
N LEU A 200 8.33 11.43 2.75
CA LEU A 200 9.13 10.21 2.76
C LEU A 200 8.82 9.34 3.97
N LEU A 201 8.73 9.92 5.18
CA LEU A 201 8.38 9.14 6.37
C LEU A 201 6.95 8.63 6.32
N ALA A 202 6.01 9.43 5.81
CA ALA A 202 4.66 8.98 5.60
C ALA A 202 4.64 7.78 4.63
N ALA A 203 5.45 7.82 3.57
CA ALA A 203 5.58 6.70 2.63
C ALA A 203 6.26 5.47 3.25
N LEU A 204 7.17 5.64 4.21
CA LEU A 204 7.79 4.53 4.96
C LEU A 204 6.87 3.97 6.06
N ALA A 205 6.02 4.79 6.68
CA ALA A 205 5.10 4.36 7.72
C ALA A 205 4.05 3.38 7.17
N LEU A 206 3.55 3.59 5.95
CA LEU A 206 2.52 2.75 5.32
C LEU A 206 2.93 1.28 5.13
N PRO A 207 4.09 0.93 4.53
CA PRO A 207 4.52 -0.46 4.40
C PRO A 207 4.88 -1.09 5.74
N VAL A 208 5.40 -0.33 6.71
CA VAL A 208 5.61 -0.86 8.08
C VAL A 208 4.26 -1.16 8.75
N GLY A 209 3.24 -0.31 8.53
CA GLY A 209 1.87 -0.58 8.99
C GLY A 209 1.26 -1.81 8.33
N ALA A 210 1.50 -1.98 7.03
CA ALA A 210 1.06 -3.16 6.29
C ALA A 210 1.76 -4.44 6.79
N LEU A 211 3.04 -4.35 7.17
CA LEU A 211 3.75 -5.45 7.80
C LEU A 211 3.16 -5.81 9.17
N ALA A 212 2.80 -4.82 10.00
CA ALA A 212 2.13 -5.06 11.27
C ALA A 212 0.78 -5.79 11.06
N PHE A 213 0.03 -5.39 10.04
CA PHE A 213 -1.22 -6.03 9.67
C PHE A 213 -1.01 -7.48 9.18
N LEU A 214 0.00 -7.73 8.36
CA LEU A 214 0.39 -9.09 7.95
C LEU A 214 0.78 -9.96 9.14
N GLN A 215 1.57 -9.44 10.06
CA GLN A 215 1.95 -10.16 11.27
C GLN A 215 0.73 -10.50 12.13
N LEU A 216 -0.23 -9.58 12.25
CA LEU A 216 -1.49 -9.83 12.95
C LEU A 216 -2.26 -10.97 12.29
N ARG A 217 -2.36 -10.99 10.96
CA ARG A 217 -3.02 -12.08 10.24
C ARG A 217 -2.29 -13.42 10.34
N ALA A 218 -0.97 -13.39 10.30
CA ALA A 218 -0.14 -14.59 10.46
C ALA A 218 -0.29 -15.25 11.84
N MET A 219 -0.77 -14.52 12.86
CA MET A 219 -1.05 -15.09 14.18
C MET A 219 -2.32 -15.96 14.22
N ASP A 220 -3.31 -15.68 13.36
CA ASP A 220 -4.61 -16.36 13.41
C ASP A 220 -4.53 -17.78 12.80
N SER A 221 -3.80 -17.95 11.70
CA SER A 221 -3.64 -19.23 11.00
C SER A 221 -2.46 -19.15 10.03
N PHE A 222 -1.41 -19.96 10.24
CA PHE A 222 -0.29 -20.03 9.30
C PHE A 222 -0.64 -20.83 8.03
N SER A 223 -1.53 -21.83 8.15
CA SER A 223 -1.95 -22.65 7.01
C SER A 223 -2.75 -21.85 5.99
N ASP A 224 -3.56 -20.90 6.45
CA ASP A 224 -4.39 -20.05 5.58
C ASP A 224 -3.74 -18.69 5.32
N PHE A 225 -2.53 -18.48 5.85
CA PHE A 225 -1.86 -17.18 5.81
C PHE A 225 -1.68 -16.71 4.38
N VAL A 226 -1.19 -17.56 3.48
CA VAL A 226 -0.91 -17.15 2.10
C VAL A 226 -2.20 -16.75 1.38
N ASP A 227 -3.29 -17.47 1.61
CA ASP A 227 -4.56 -17.27 0.92
C ASP A 227 -5.25 -15.99 1.39
N VAL A 228 -5.40 -15.85 2.71
CA VAL A 228 -6.09 -14.73 3.34
C VAL A 228 -5.26 -13.46 3.29
N ALA A 229 -3.93 -13.55 3.45
CA ALA A 229 -3.05 -12.38 3.47
C ALA A 229 -3.03 -11.62 2.13
N LEU A 230 -3.11 -12.32 0.98
CA LEU A 230 -3.10 -11.63 -0.31
C LEU A 230 -4.36 -10.77 -0.51
N ILE A 231 -5.53 -11.33 -0.18
CA ILE A 231 -6.80 -10.61 -0.25
C ILE A 231 -6.80 -9.42 0.72
N ASP A 232 -6.40 -9.68 1.96
CA ASP A 232 -6.33 -8.67 3.01
C ASP A 232 -5.38 -7.53 2.66
N MET A 233 -4.22 -7.84 2.08
CA MET A 233 -3.26 -6.84 1.60
C MET A 233 -3.84 -6.03 0.44
N ALA A 234 -4.55 -6.66 -0.49
CA ALA A 234 -5.24 -5.95 -1.57
C ALA A 234 -6.31 -5.01 -0.99
N GLY A 235 -7.04 -5.46 0.04
CA GLY A 235 -8.01 -4.65 0.77
C GLY A 235 -7.39 -3.46 1.51
N LEU A 236 -6.25 -3.69 2.19
CA LEU A 236 -5.50 -2.63 2.88
C LEU A 236 -5.00 -1.57 1.89
N PHE A 237 -4.43 -1.98 0.75
CA PHE A 237 -3.96 -1.02 -0.25
C PHE A 237 -5.10 -0.31 -0.98
N LEU A 238 -6.24 -0.96 -1.18
CA LEU A 238 -7.46 -0.29 -1.62
C LEU A 238 -7.86 0.79 -0.60
N ALA A 239 -7.88 0.47 0.70
CA ALA A 239 -8.20 1.43 1.75
C ALA A 239 -7.22 2.61 1.78
N TYR A 240 -5.90 2.36 1.67
CA TYR A 240 -4.89 3.42 1.55
C TYR A 240 -5.14 4.29 0.32
N GLY A 241 -5.40 3.68 -0.83
CA GLY A 241 -5.70 4.39 -2.06
C GLY A 241 -6.93 5.28 -1.92
N LEU A 242 -8.05 4.72 -1.45
CA LEU A 242 -9.31 5.44 -1.22
C LEU A 242 -9.12 6.62 -0.26
N ALA A 243 -8.44 6.42 0.87
CA ALA A 243 -8.13 7.50 1.80
C ALA A 243 -7.30 8.60 1.14
N GLY A 244 -6.27 8.24 0.38
CA GLY A 244 -5.43 9.20 -0.34
C GLY A 244 -6.19 9.96 -1.43
N TYR A 245 -7.10 9.31 -2.16
CA TYR A 245 -7.95 9.96 -3.17
C TYR A 245 -9.04 10.83 -2.53
N ALA A 246 -9.62 10.42 -1.41
CA ALA A 246 -10.58 11.21 -0.64
C ALA A 246 -9.93 12.49 -0.10
N LEU A 247 -8.71 12.40 0.46
CA LEU A 247 -7.96 13.57 0.90
C LEU A 247 -7.68 14.56 -0.25
N ARG A 248 -7.35 14.05 -1.44
CA ARG A 248 -7.19 14.90 -2.62
C ARG A 248 -8.49 15.62 -2.98
N TRP A 249 -9.61 14.90 -3.00
CA TRP A 249 -10.91 15.47 -3.33
C TRP A 249 -11.32 16.53 -2.31
N LEU A 250 -11.15 16.26 -1.01
CA LEU A 250 -11.36 17.24 0.06
C LEU A 250 -10.49 18.48 -0.10
N ARG A 251 -9.21 18.34 -0.51
CA ARG A 251 -8.35 19.51 -0.80
C ARG A 251 -8.95 20.41 -1.85
N LEU A 252 -9.45 19.81 -2.93
CA LEU A 252 -10.02 20.54 -4.06
C LEU A 252 -11.32 21.25 -3.68
N GLN A 253 -12.13 20.66 -2.79
CA GLN A 253 -13.39 21.25 -2.32
C GLN A 253 -13.18 22.37 -1.32
N VAL A 254 -12.33 22.15 -0.31
CA VAL A 254 -12.16 23.10 0.79
C VAL A 254 -11.29 24.30 0.36
N GLY A 255 -10.50 24.17 -0.72
CA GLY A 255 -9.57 25.22 -1.16
C GLY A 255 -8.49 25.56 -0.11
N ALA A 256 -8.44 24.82 0.99
CA ALA A 256 -7.56 25.09 2.10
C ALA A 256 -6.17 24.52 1.83
N ASP A 257 -5.16 25.38 1.96
CA ASP A 257 -3.76 25.01 1.91
C ASP A 257 -3.28 24.42 3.27
N ASN A 258 -4.13 23.60 3.89
CA ASN A 258 -3.84 23.03 5.21
C ASN A 258 -2.83 21.88 5.08
N GLY A 259 -1.57 22.23 4.80
CA GLY A 259 -0.51 21.33 4.36
C GLY A 259 -0.18 20.15 5.29
N ARG A 260 -0.73 20.11 6.51
CA ARG A 260 -0.59 18.97 7.43
C ARG A 260 -1.46 17.78 7.04
N LEU A 261 -2.74 17.98 6.72
CA LEU A 261 -3.64 16.89 6.33
C LEU A 261 -3.29 16.36 4.94
N PHE A 262 -2.92 17.25 4.03
CA PHE A 262 -2.56 16.89 2.66
C PHE A 262 -1.15 16.30 2.51
N LEU A 263 -0.37 16.25 3.59
CA LEU A 263 0.91 15.53 3.63
C LEU A 263 0.74 14.05 3.25
N TRP A 264 -0.35 13.44 3.72
CA TRP A 264 -0.63 12.02 3.57
C TRP A 264 -1.22 11.65 2.21
N GLU A 265 -1.75 12.63 1.47
CA GLU A 265 -2.39 12.40 0.17
C GLU A 265 -1.47 11.68 -0.81
N LYS A 266 -0.25 12.21 -1.01
CA LYS A 266 0.70 11.67 -1.98
C LYS A 266 1.21 10.29 -1.52
N PRO A 267 1.74 10.10 -0.30
CA PRO A 267 2.19 8.80 0.20
C PRO A 267 1.14 7.70 0.09
N LEU A 268 -0.09 7.94 0.55
CA LEU A 268 -1.18 6.97 0.51
C LEU A 268 -1.46 6.47 -0.91
N ARG A 269 -1.56 7.40 -1.87
CA ARG A 269 -1.82 7.08 -3.29
C ARG A 269 -0.64 6.39 -3.97
N TRP A 270 0.58 6.83 -3.67
CA TRP A 270 1.77 6.27 -4.31
C TRP A 270 2.08 4.88 -3.78
N VAL A 271 2.04 4.67 -2.46
CA VAL A 271 2.30 3.36 -1.85
C VAL A 271 1.22 2.37 -2.26
N SER A 272 -0.06 2.75 -2.28
CA SER A 272 -1.13 1.85 -2.73
C SER A 272 -0.91 1.35 -4.16
N LEU A 273 -0.52 2.23 -5.09
CA LEU A 273 -0.28 1.88 -6.50
C LEU A 273 1.05 1.15 -6.71
N LEU A 274 2.10 1.51 -5.96
CA LEU A 274 3.41 0.90 -6.11
C LEU A 274 3.40 -0.53 -5.59
N VAL A 275 2.74 -0.79 -4.46
CA VAL A 275 2.70 -2.12 -3.84
C VAL A 275 1.62 -3.02 -4.45
N SER A 276 0.57 -2.47 -5.09
CA SER A 276 -0.40 -3.29 -5.82
C SER A 276 0.21 -4.05 -6.99
N VAL A 277 1.27 -3.54 -7.63
CA VAL A 277 1.96 -4.22 -8.74
C VAL A 277 2.65 -5.52 -8.31
N PRO A 278 3.58 -5.54 -7.33
CA PRO A 278 4.18 -6.78 -6.86
C PRO A 278 3.15 -7.73 -6.25
N LEU A 279 2.10 -7.22 -5.60
CA LEU A 279 1.02 -8.05 -5.07
C LEU A 279 0.25 -8.77 -6.19
N LEU A 280 -0.05 -8.07 -7.29
CA LEU A 280 -0.68 -8.65 -8.47
C LEU A 280 0.24 -9.69 -9.12
N CYS A 281 1.52 -9.37 -9.32
CA CYS A 281 2.49 -10.31 -9.88
C CYS A 281 2.62 -11.57 -9.03
N LEU A 282 2.70 -11.43 -7.70
CA LEU A 282 2.76 -12.54 -6.76
C LEU A 282 1.49 -13.41 -6.85
N THR A 283 0.32 -12.79 -6.91
CA THR A 283 -0.97 -13.49 -7.04
C THR A 283 -1.03 -14.28 -8.35
N MET A 284 -0.57 -13.71 -9.47
CA MET A 284 -0.53 -14.42 -10.76
C MET A 284 0.47 -15.58 -10.76
N LEU A 285 1.61 -15.40 -10.10
CA LEU A 285 2.64 -16.43 -10.01
C LEU A 285 2.20 -17.61 -9.14
N LEU A 286 1.52 -17.35 -8.02
CA LEU A 286 1.05 -18.38 -7.11
C LEU A 286 -0.31 -18.98 -7.54
N GLY A 287 -1.18 -18.19 -8.18
CA GLY A 287 -2.55 -18.56 -8.51
C GLY A 287 -2.72 -19.67 -9.53
N LEU A 288 -1.69 -20.01 -10.30
CA LEU A 288 -1.74 -21.11 -11.26
C LEU A 288 -1.65 -22.51 -10.62
N ALA A 289 -1.20 -22.63 -9.37
CA ALA A 289 -0.94 -23.94 -8.76
C ALA A 289 -1.13 -24.01 -7.24
N LEU A 290 -1.07 -22.88 -6.53
CA LEU A 290 -0.91 -22.88 -5.06
C LEU A 290 -2.03 -22.16 -4.32
N LEU A 291 -2.71 -21.19 -4.94
CA LEU A 291 -3.77 -20.43 -4.27
C LEU A 291 -5.16 -21.00 -4.60
N PRO A 292 -6.10 -20.96 -3.64
CA PRO A 292 -7.52 -21.05 -3.92
C PRO A 292 -7.92 -19.98 -4.95
N ILE A 293 -8.84 -20.35 -5.84
CA ILE A 293 -9.30 -19.45 -6.91
C ILE A 293 -9.97 -18.20 -6.34
N GLU A 294 -10.60 -18.31 -5.17
CA GLU A 294 -11.23 -17.24 -4.41
C GLU A 294 -10.23 -16.12 -4.06
N SER A 295 -8.99 -16.49 -3.73
CA SER A 295 -7.93 -15.53 -3.43
C SER A 295 -7.52 -14.74 -4.66
N VAL A 296 -7.41 -15.40 -5.81
CA VAL A 296 -7.10 -14.76 -7.10
C VAL A 296 -8.23 -13.80 -7.49
N ILE A 297 -9.49 -14.23 -7.36
CA ILE A 297 -10.69 -13.42 -7.60
C ILE A 297 -10.69 -12.18 -6.70
N GLY A 298 -10.48 -12.37 -5.39
CA GLY A 298 -10.50 -11.30 -4.40
C GLY A 298 -9.43 -10.23 -4.67
N VAL A 299 -8.20 -10.65 -4.95
CA VAL A 299 -7.12 -9.71 -5.27
C VAL A 299 -7.39 -8.96 -6.57
N LEU A 300 -7.82 -9.66 -7.63
CA LEU A 300 -8.15 -9.03 -8.91
C LEU A 300 -9.28 -7.99 -8.75
N ALA A 301 -10.32 -8.32 -7.97
CA ALA A 301 -11.43 -7.43 -7.72
C ALA A 301 -10.99 -6.18 -6.94
N LEU A 302 -10.30 -6.35 -5.81
CA LEU A 302 -9.88 -5.25 -4.93
C LEU A 302 -8.86 -4.33 -5.61
N LEU A 303 -7.86 -4.88 -6.30
CA LEU A 303 -6.89 -4.09 -7.05
C LEU A 303 -7.51 -3.47 -8.31
N GLY A 304 -8.46 -4.15 -8.95
CA GLY A 304 -9.26 -3.59 -10.04
C GLY A 304 -10.01 -2.33 -9.59
N LEU A 305 -10.67 -2.36 -8.42
CA LEU A 305 -11.31 -1.19 -7.82
C LEU A 305 -10.33 -0.06 -7.49
N LEU A 306 -9.14 -0.40 -6.98
CA LEU A 306 -8.08 0.58 -6.71
C LEU A 306 -7.63 1.29 -8.01
N TYR A 307 -7.37 0.54 -9.08
CA TYR A 307 -6.96 1.10 -10.37
C TYR A 307 -8.09 1.87 -11.06
N LEU A 308 -9.34 1.45 -10.90
CA LEU A 308 -10.50 2.19 -11.39
C LEU A 308 -10.60 3.56 -10.69
N THR A 309 -10.48 3.56 -9.35
CA THR A 309 -10.44 4.80 -8.55
C THR A 309 -9.30 5.71 -9.01
N ALA A 310 -8.11 5.14 -9.22
CA ALA A 310 -6.95 5.87 -9.71
C ALA A 310 -7.15 6.45 -11.11
N SER A 311 -7.76 5.68 -12.02
CA SER A 311 -8.08 6.11 -13.38
C SER A 311 -9.01 7.31 -13.38
N VAL A 312 -10.09 7.25 -12.61
CA VAL A 312 -11.07 8.34 -12.48
C VAL A 312 -10.43 9.59 -11.85
N ALA A 313 -9.66 9.41 -10.77
CA ALA A 313 -9.04 10.53 -10.05
C ALA A 313 -7.95 11.25 -10.86
N HIS A 314 -7.27 10.56 -11.77
CA HIS A 314 -6.17 11.10 -12.57
C HIS A 314 -6.48 11.30 -14.05
N ARG A 315 -7.65 10.88 -14.51
CA ARG A 315 -8.01 10.84 -15.93
C ARG A 315 -7.03 9.98 -16.75
N LEU A 316 -6.48 8.92 -16.14
CA LEU A 316 -5.55 7.99 -16.79
C LEU A 316 -6.35 6.85 -17.43
N GLN A 317 -6.71 7.00 -18.71
CA GLN A 317 -7.51 6.02 -19.46
C GLN A 317 -6.86 4.62 -19.46
N ARG A 318 -5.53 4.53 -19.54
CA ARG A 318 -4.78 3.26 -19.53
C ARG A 318 -5.04 2.44 -18.25
N LEU A 319 -5.09 3.08 -17.09
CA LEU A 319 -5.41 2.41 -15.83
C LEU A 319 -6.87 1.95 -15.79
N GLY A 320 -7.77 2.66 -16.49
CA GLY A 320 -9.17 2.27 -16.61
C GLY A 320 -9.33 0.96 -17.38
N TYR A 321 -8.58 0.78 -18.47
CA TYR A 321 -8.57 -0.48 -19.22
C TYR A 321 -8.02 -1.65 -18.40
N VAL A 322 -6.92 -1.42 -17.66
CA VAL A 322 -6.34 -2.44 -16.78
C VAL A 322 -7.32 -2.81 -15.67
N ALA A 323 -7.92 -1.82 -15.01
CA ALA A 323 -8.92 -2.03 -13.98
C ALA A 323 -10.11 -2.85 -14.48
N LEU A 324 -10.63 -2.49 -15.66
CA LEU A 324 -11.75 -3.16 -16.29
C LEU A 324 -11.43 -4.62 -16.64
N GLY A 325 -10.25 -4.86 -17.21
CA GLY A 325 -9.75 -6.20 -17.47
C GLY A 325 -9.67 -7.03 -16.19
N MET A 326 -9.11 -6.48 -15.11
CA MET A 326 -9.00 -7.17 -13.82
C MET A 326 -10.37 -7.50 -13.22
N LEU A 327 -11.32 -6.57 -13.25
CA LEU A 327 -12.68 -6.79 -12.74
C LEU A 327 -13.43 -7.84 -13.57
N LEU A 328 -13.32 -7.79 -14.90
CA LEU A 328 -13.90 -8.80 -15.79
C LEU A 328 -13.26 -10.17 -15.57
N SER A 329 -11.94 -10.25 -15.42
CA SER A 329 -11.24 -11.50 -15.11
C SER A 329 -11.66 -12.07 -13.76
N ALA A 330 -11.73 -11.24 -12.70
CA ALA A 330 -12.22 -11.67 -11.39
C ALA A 330 -13.63 -12.26 -11.50
N TRP A 331 -14.51 -11.56 -12.22
CA TRP A 331 -15.88 -11.99 -12.44
C TRP A 331 -15.94 -13.32 -13.21
N LEU A 332 -15.26 -13.43 -14.36
CA LEU A 332 -15.21 -14.66 -15.16
C LEU A 332 -14.71 -15.86 -14.37
N LEU A 333 -13.65 -15.69 -13.58
CA LEU A 333 -13.11 -16.74 -12.71
C LEU A 333 -14.13 -17.15 -11.64
N HIS A 334 -14.81 -16.19 -11.02
CA HIS A 334 -15.85 -16.46 -10.02
C HIS A 334 -17.03 -17.23 -10.63
N VAL A 335 -17.50 -16.81 -11.80
CA VAL A 335 -18.58 -17.51 -12.53
C VAL A 335 -18.18 -18.96 -12.84
N HIS A 336 -16.98 -19.14 -13.40
CA HIS A 336 -16.56 -20.42 -13.94
C HIS A 336 -16.19 -21.43 -12.86
N PHE A 337 -15.49 -21.00 -11.80
CA PHE A 337 -14.99 -21.92 -10.79
C PHE A 337 -15.89 -22.01 -9.55
N VAL A 338 -16.44 -20.89 -9.07
CA VAL A 338 -17.22 -20.91 -7.82
C VAL A 338 -18.67 -21.31 -8.11
N LEU A 339 -19.33 -20.57 -9.01
CA LEU A 339 -20.77 -20.74 -9.24
C LEU A 339 -21.12 -21.98 -10.07
N TYR A 340 -20.20 -22.47 -10.91
CA TYR A 340 -20.40 -23.72 -11.65
C TYR A 340 -20.39 -24.95 -10.73
N LEU A 341 -19.55 -24.94 -9.68
CA LEU A 341 -19.40 -26.08 -8.76
C LEU A 341 -20.59 -26.20 -7.78
N GLU A 342 -21.19 -25.08 -7.36
CA GLU A 342 -22.24 -25.08 -6.32
C GLU A 342 -23.68 -25.34 -6.84
N ARG A 343 -23.88 -25.60 -8.15
CA ARG A 343 -25.18 -25.94 -8.76
C ARG A 343 -26.37 -25.00 -8.42
N ALA A 344 -26.12 -23.78 -7.95
CA ALA A 344 -27.17 -22.86 -7.53
C ALA A 344 -27.11 -21.52 -8.28
N ALA A 345 -28.22 -21.24 -8.96
CA ALA A 345 -28.67 -19.96 -9.46
C ALA A 345 -28.55 -18.81 -8.44
N PRO A 346 -28.62 -17.51 -8.82
CA PRO A 346 -28.69 -16.93 -10.16
C PRO A 346 -27.56 -15.89 -10.37
N LEU A 347 -26.59 -16.21 -11.24
CA LEU A 347 -25.44 -15.36 -11.62
C LEU A 347 -25.82 -13.89 -11.80
N GLN A 348 -26.99 -13.64 -12.39
CA GLN A 348 -27.48 -12.30 -12.67
C GLN A 348 -27.57 -11.37 -11.45
N TRP A 349 -27.89 -11.89 -10.26
CA TRP A 349 -27.99 -11.03 -9.06
C TRP A 349 -26.65 -10.46 -8.61
N TYR A 350 -25.54 -11.14 -8.93
CA TYR A 350 -24.19 -10.66 -8.64
C TYR A 350 -23.67 -9.72 -9.75
N VAL A 351 -24.12 -9.95 -10.97
CA VAL A 351 -23.77 -9.17 -12.17
C VAL A 351 -24.46 -7.81 -12.16
N LEU A 352 -25.74 -7.75 -11.76
CA LEU A 352 -26.57 -6.54 -11.82
C LEU A 352 -25.94 -5.33 -11.10
N PRO A 353 -25.48 -5.42 -9.83
CA PRO A 353 -24.84 -4.29 -9.16
C PRO A 353 -23.56 -3.84 -9.86
N THR A 354 -22.75 -4.80 -10.35
CA THR A 354 -21.47 -4.52 -11.02
C THR A 354 -21.68 -3.86 -12.37
N GLY A 355 -22.57 -4.40 -13.20
CA GLY A 355 -22.95 -3.82 -14.47
C GLY A 355 -23.58 -2.43 -14.31
N GLY A 356 -24.49 -2.28 -13.35
CA GLY A 356 -25.10 -0.99 -13.01
C GLY A 356 -24.07 0.06 -12.57
N TYR A 357 -23.09 -0.32 -11.75
CA TYR A 357 -22.00 0.55 -11.34
C TYR A 357 -21.12 1.00 -12.52
N LEU A 358 -20.77 0.08 -13.43
CA LEU A 358 -20.01 0.41 -14.63
C LEU A 358 -20.78 1.34 -15.57
N LEU A 359 -22.09 1.16 -15.74
CA LEU A 359 -22.96 2.09 -16.49
C LEU A 359 -23.02 3.47 -15.85
N ALA A 360 -23.15 3.54 -14.52
CA ALA A 360 -23.15 4.80 -13.80
C ALA A 360 -21.82 5.56 -13.97
N LEU A 361 -20.69 4.85 -13.89
CA LEU A 361 -19.37 5.43 -14.17
C LEU A 361 -19.20 5.84 -15.63
N GLY A 362 -19.68 5.02 -16.57
CA GLY A 362 -19.66 5.33 -18.00
C GLY A 362 -20.39 6.65 -18.30
N TYR A 363 -21.56 6.83 -17.67
CA TYR A 363 -22.32 8.08 -17.74
C TYR A 363 -21.58 9.28 -17.13
N LEU A 364 -20.97 9.13 -15.96
CA LEU A 364 -20.21 10.21 -15.30
C LEU A 364 -18.97 10.61 -16.12
N GLU A 365 -18.25 9.65 -16.70
CA GLU A 365 -17.09 9.94 -17.57
C GLU A 365 -17.51 10.59 -18.89
N TRP A 366 -18.69 10.24 -19.42
CA TRP A 366 -19.27 10.92 -20.57
C TRP A 366 -19.60 12.39 -20.26
N GLN A 367 -20.20 12.69 -19.10
CA GLN A 367 -20.44 14.07 -18.64
C GLN A 367 -19.13 14.86 -18.46
N ARG A 368 -18.01 14.18 -18.16
CA ARG A 368 -16.67 14.77 -18.01
C ARG A 368 -15.91 14.91 -19.34
N ALA A 369 -16.60 14.78 -20.48
CA ALA A 369 -16.06 14.83 -21.84
C ALA A 369 -15.08 13.69 -22.21
N ASN A 370 -14.91 12.66 -21.37
CA ASN A 370 -14.07 11.50 -21.65
C ASN A 370 -14.88 10.40 -22.36
N LYS A 371 -15.35 10.72 -23.58
CA LYS A 371 -16.28 9.86 -24.35
C LYS A 371 -15.72 8.47 -24.65
N THR A 372 -14.40 8.31 -24.74
CA THR A 372 -13.77 7.02 -25.07
C THR A 372 -13.84 6.06 -23.89
N LEU A 373 -13.43 6.50 -22.69
CA LEU A 373 -13.50 5.66 -21.49
C LEU A 373 -14.95 5.32 -21.13
N GLY A 374 -15.86 6.31 -21.22
CA GLY A 374 -17.28 6.09 -20.99
C GLY A 374 -17.86 5.01 -21.91
N ARG A 375 -17.49 5.01 -23.20
CA ARG A 375 -17.90 3.97 -24.15
C ARG A 375 -17.40 2.58 -23.77
N TRP A 376 -16.14 2.45 -23.36
CA TRP A 376 -15.58 1.16 -22.94
C TRP A 376 -16.20 0.63 -21.65
N LEU A 377 -16.51 1.51 -20.69
CA LEU A 377 -17.24 1.14 -19.48
C LEU A 377 -18.65 0.65 -19.81
N ASP A 378 -19.36 1.35 -20.71
CA ASP A 378 -20.68 0.92 -21.19
C ASP A 378 -20.60 -0.44 -21.90
N TYR A 379 -19.60 -0.67 -22.76
CA TYR A 379 -19.42 -1.96 -23.44
C TYR A 379 -19.15 -3.10 -22.47
N ALA A 380 -18.27 -2.90 -21.49
CA ALA A 380 -18.00 -3.93 -20.50
C ALA A 380 -19.21 -4.18 -19.59
N ALA A 381 -19.97 -3.14 -19.23
CA ALA A 381 -21.20 -3.31 -18.47
C ALA A 381 -22.24 -4.12 -19.25
N MET A 382 -22.46 -3.79 -20.52
CA MET A 382 -23.37 -4.53 -21.40
C MET A 382 -22.88 -5.96 -21.62
N LEU A 383 -21.58 -6.18 -21.84
CA LEU A 383 -21.01 -7.51 -21.98
C LEU A 383 -21.21 -8.34 -20.70
N LEU A 384 -20.99 -7.74 -19.54
CA LEU A 384 -21.15 -8.40 -18.25
C LEU A 384 -22.63 -8.74 -17.98
N LEU A 385 -23.54 -7.78 -18.17
CA LEU A 385 -25.00 -7.95 -17.98
C LEU A 385 -25.59 -8.96 -18.96
N PHE A 386 -25.36 -8.77 -20.25
CA PHE A 386 -25.99 -9.58 -21.29
C PHE A 386 -25.27 -10.90 -21.52
N GLY A 387 -23.93 -10.91 -21.45
CA GLY A 387 -23.14 -12.13 -21.61
C GLY A 387 -23.42 -13.13 -20.50
N SER A 388 -23.61 -12.66 -19.27
CA SER A 388 -24.00 -13.52 -18.15
C SER A 388 -25.41 -14.09 -18.30
N LEU A 389 -26.41 -13.27 -18.64
CA LEU A 389 -27.77 -13.75 -18.90
C LEU A 389 -27.84 -14.71 -20.08
N PHE A 390 -27.10 -14.44 -21.15
CA PHE A 390 -27.03 -15.33 -22.30
C PHE A 390 -26.45 -16.69 -21.91
N TRP A 391 -25.34 -16.69 -21.17
CA TRP A 391 -24.76 -17.92 -20.63
C TRP A 391 -25.74 -18.67 -19.73
N GLN A 392 -26.43 -17.98 -18.82
CA GLN A 392 -27.44 -18.60 -17.97
C GLN A 392 -28.63 -19.14 -18.76
N THR A 393 -29.00 -18.50 -19.87
CA THR A 393 -30.05 -18.98 -20.75
C THR A 393 -29.70 -20.33 -21.38
N LEU A 394 -28.44 -20.51 -21.78
CA LEU A 394 -27.96 -21.77 -22.34
C LEU A 394 -27.95 -22.92 -21.32
N LEU A 395 -27.73 -22.63 -20.04
CA LEU A 395 -27.60 -23.65 -19.00
C LEU A 395 -28.90 -23.95 -18.25
N PHE A 396 -29.71 -22.92 -17.98
CA PHE A 396 -30.83 -23.01 -17.04
C PHE A 396 -32.20 -22.76 -17.69
N GLY A 397 -32.24 -22.55 -19.01
CA GLY A 397 -33.48 -22.57 -19.78
C GLY A 397 -34.26 -21.24 -19.84
N TRP A 398 -35.58 -21.36 -19.97
CA TRP A 398 -36.47 -20.30 -20.47
C TRP A 398 -36.62 -19.08 -19.58
N LEU A 399 -36.49 -19.22 -18.25
CA LEU A 399 -36.66 -18.09 -17.33
C LEU A 399 -35.58 -17.02 -17.58
N TYR A 400 -34.35 -17.44 -17.83
CA TYR A 400 -33.25 -16.54 -18.15
C TYR A 400 -33.35 -15.98 -19.57
N ALA A 401 -33.94 -16.72 -20.51
CA ALA A 401 -34.26 -16.19 -21.84
C ALA A 401 -35.22 -14.99 -21.73
N LEU A 402 -36.25 -15.10 -20.88
CA LEU A 402 -37.18 -14.00 -20.62
C LEU A 402 -36.49 -12.81 -19.95
N MET A 403 -35.62 -13.05 -18.96
CA MET A 403 -34.84 -11.98 -18.33
C MET A 403 -33.91 -11.29 -19.35
N LEU A 404 -33.23 -12.05 -20.21
CA LEU A 404 -32.38 -11.51 -21.29
C LEU A 404 -33.19 -10.69 -22.29
N GLY A 405 -34.39 -11.16 -22.65
CA GLY A 405 -35.32 -10.41 -23.47
C GLY A 405 -35.77 -9.11 -22.80
N ALA A 406 -36.13 -9.16 -21.51
CA ALA A 406 -36.57 -8.00 -20.74
C ALA A 406 -35.45 -6.96 -20.58
N GLU A 407 -34.25 -7.36 -20.19
CA GLU A 407 -33.10 -6.45 -20.09
C GLU A 407 -32.69 -5.90 -21.47
N GLY A 408 -32.77 -6.72 -22.51
CA GLY A 408 -32.57 -6.30 -23.89
C GLY A 408 -33.56 -5.21 -24.32
N LEU A 409 -34.84 -5.36 -23.98
CA LEU A 409 -35.88 -4.35 -24.24
C LEU A 409 -35.64 -3.06 -23.45
N VAL A 410 -35.24 -3.16 -22.17
CA VAL A 410 -34.90 -1.98 -21.36
C VAL A 410 -33.71 -1.22 -21.96
N ALA A 411 -32.66 -1.93 -22.37
CA ALA A 411 -31.49 -1.33 -23.00
C ALA A 411 -31.80 -0.74 -24.38
N PHE A 412 -32.63 -1.42 -25.17
CA PHE A 412 -33.14 -0.93 -26.45
C PHE A 412 -33.93 0.37 -26.27
N TRP A 413 -34.89 0.38 -25.34
CA TRP A 413 -35.68 1.55 -24.99
C TRP A 413 -34.80 2.70 -24.51
N TRP A 414 -33.85 2.42 -23.62
CA TRP A 414 -32.89 3.41 -23.12
C TRP A 414 -32.01 3.99 -24.23
N GLY A 415 -31.49 3.14 -25.12
CA GLY A 415 -30.71 3.55 -26.28
C GLY A 415 -31.52 4.43 -27.24
N SER A 416 -32.79 4.10 -27.46
CA SER A 416 -33.72 4.91 -28.25
C SER A 416 -33.99 6.27 -27.60
N ALA A 417 -34.37 6.28 -26.31
CA ALA A 417 -34.70 7.49 -25.57
C ALA A 417 -33.53 8.48 -25.49
N ARG A 418 -32.30 7.96 -25.34
CA ARG A 418 -31.08 8.78 -25.24
C ARG A 418 -30.35 8.98 -26.56
N ARG A 419 -30.86 8.42 -27.66
CA ARG A 419 -30.19 8.43 -28.97
C ARG A 419 -28.76 7.90 -28.90
N LEU A 420 -28.58 6.76 -28.22
CA LEU A 420 -27.29 6.07 -28.07
C LEU A 420 -27.33 4.77 -28.88
N ARG A 421 -26.62 4.75 -30.02
CA ARG A 421 -26.61 3.58 -30.92
C ARG A 421 -26.14 2.31 -30.24
N ARG A 422 -25.13 2.42 -29.37
CA ARG A 422 -24.53 1.27 -28.70
C ARG A 422 -25.54 0.49 -27.85
N PHE A 423 -26.35 1.18 -27.06
CA PHE A 423 -27.40 0.57 -26.23
C PHE A 423 -28.56 0.05 -27.09
N PHE A 424 -28.91 0.77 -28.15
CA PHE A 424 -29.94 0.36 -29.09
C PHE A 424 -29.59 -0.99 -29.75
N TYR A 425 -28.40 -1.11 -30.34
CA TYR A 425 -27.96 -2.33 -31.00
C TYR A 425 -27.68 -3.47 -30.02
N ALA A 426 -27.11 -3.18 -28.85
CA ALA A 426 -26.89 -4.20 -27.83
C ALA A 426 -28.22 -4.76 -27.30
N GLY A 427 -29.20 -3.89 -27.03
CA GLY A 427 -30.54 -4.30 -26.61
C GLY A 427 -31.26 -5.15 -27.66
N LEU A 428 -31.23 -4.72 -28.93
CA LEU A 428 -31.77 -5.51 -30.04
C LEU A 428 -31.07 -6.87 -30.16
N GLY A 429 -29.74 -6.89 -30.10
CA GLY A 429 -28.94 -8.11 -30.14
C GLY A 429 -29.31 -9.06 -29.00
N CYS A 430 -29.59 -8.55 -27.79
CA CYS A 430 -30.02 -9.37 -26.66
C CYS A 430 -31.39 -9.98 -26.85
N VAL A 431 -32.35 -9.24 -27.39
CA VAL A 431 -33.69 -9.78 -27.71
C VAL A 431 -33.56 -10.90 -28.76
N LEU A 432 -32.69 -10.72 -29.76
CA LEU A 432 -32.41 -11.74 -30.77
C LEU A 432 -31.73 -12.97 -30.14
N LEU A 433 -30.71 -12.76 -29.30
CA LEU A 433 -30.00 -13.84 -28.60
C LEU A 433 -30.94 -14.60 -27.66
N ALA A 434 -31.84 -13.92 -26.94
CA ALA A 434 -32.86 -14.55 -26.12
C ALA A 434 -33.78 -15.45 -26.94
N THR A 435 -34.23 -14.96 -28.11
CA THR A 435 -35.07 -15.73 -29.04
C THR A 435 -34.33 -16.95 -29.58
N VAL A 436 -33.06 -16.79 -29.99
CA VAL A 436 -32.23 -17.89 -30.50
C VAL A 436 -31.94 -18.92 -29.40
N ALA A 437 -31.57 -18.47 -28.20
CA ALA A 437 -31.30 -19.37 -27.08
C ALA A 437 -32.56 -20.14 -26.66
N GLN A 438 -33.73 -19.50 -26.68
CA GLN A 438 -35.01 -20.17 -26.46
C GLN A 438 -35.31 -21.21 -27.55
N LEU A 439 -34.99 -20.89 -28.81
CA LEU A 439 -35.10 -21.82 -29.93
C LEU A 439 -34.19 -23.04 -29.71
N LEU A 440 -32.92 -22.83 -29.37
CA LEU A 440 -31.97 -23.91 -29.07
C LEU A 440 -32.43 -24.81 -27.92
N ASN A 441 -32.90 -24.25 -26.80
CA ASN A 441 -33.45 -25.01 -25.68
C ASN A 441 -34.72 -25.78 -26.06
N SER A 442 -35.55 -25.21 -26.93
CA SER A 442 -36.76 -25.87 -27.43
C SER A 442 -36.44 -27.02 -28.40
N LEU A 443 -35.34 -26.92 -29.16
CA LEU A 443 -34.87 -28.00 -30.02
C LEU A 443 -34.41 -29.24 -29.22
N GLN A 444 -33.92 -29.03 -28.00
CA GLN A 444 -33.39 -30.08 -27.14
C GLN A 444 -34.45 -30.80 -26.28
N SER A 445 -35.64 -30.22 -26.05
CA SER A 445 -36.57 -30.64 -24.98
C SER A 445 -37.90 -31.29 -25.41
N ILE A 446 -38.09 -31.64 -26.70
CA ILE A 446 -39.30 -32.28 -27.26
C ILE A 446 -40.52 -31.32 -27.35
N ASN A 447 -40.66 -30.67 -28.51
CA ASN A 447 -41.78 -30.81 -29.47
C ASN A 447 -41.45 -29.89 -30.67
N GLN A 448 -40.53 -30.35 -31.51
CA GLN A 448 -39.81 -29.55 -32.51
C GLN A 448 -40.76 -28.80 -33.48
N TRP A 449 -41.89 -29.40 -33.84
CA TRP A 449 -42.77 -28.88 -34.89
C TRP A 449 -43.53 -27.60 -34.52
N ILE A 450 -43.97 -27.44 -33.26
CA ILE A 450 -44.75 -26.26 -32.85
C ILE A 450 -43.83 -25.04 -32.74
N VAL A 451 -42.62 -25.24 -32.21
CA VAL A 451 -41.65 -24.15 -32.05
C VAL A 451 -41.06 -23.74 -33.41
N PHE A 452 -40.77 -24.70 -34.30
CA PHE A 452 -40.40 -24.38 -35.69
C PHE A 452 -41.54 -23.67 -36.43
N GLY A 453 -42.80 -24.05 -36.19
CA GLY A 453 -43.96 -23.40 -36.80
C GLY A 453 -44.12 -21.95 -36.36
N ILE A 454 -44.09 -21.67 -35.06
CA ILE A 454 -44.28 -20.31 -34.52
C ILE A 454 -43.09 -19.41 -34.88
N ILE A 455 -41.85 -19.91 -34.79
CA ILE A 455 -40.67 -19.09 -35.07
C ILE A 455 -40.45 -18.93 -36.58
N GLY A 456 -40.70 -19.98 -37.37
CA GLY A 456 -40.68 -19.89 -38.83
C GLY A 456 -41.71 -18.88 -39.33
N LEU A 457 -42.94 -18.92 -38.81
CA LEU A 457 -43.97 -17.93 -39.11
C LEU A 457 -43.54 -16.51 -38.66
N GLY A 458 -42.94 -16.39 -37.46
CA GLY A 458 -42.41 -15.14 -36.94
C GLY A 458 -41.32 -14.53 -37.81
N LEU A 459 -40.34 -15.33 -38.27
CA LEU A 459 -39.28 -14.90 -39.18
C LEU A 459 -39.81 -14.53 -40.57
N VAL A 460 -40.82 -15.25 -41.08
CA VAL A 460 -41.49 -14.92 -42.34
C VAL A 460 -42.25 -13.59 -42.22
N VAL A 461 -43.02 -13.40 -41.15
CA VAL A 461 -43.74 -12.14 -40.88
C VAL A 461 -42.77 -10.98 -40.67
N THR A 462 -41.69 -11.20 -39.94
CA THR A 462 -40.67 -10.17 -39.70
C THR A 462 -39.91 -9.87 -40.99
N GLY A 463 -39.55 -10.88 -41.79
CA GLY A 463 -38.94 -10.72 -43.10
C GLY A 463 -39.81 -9.93 -44.06
N LEU A 464 -41.11 -10.25 -44.12
CA LEU A 464 -42.10 -9.50 -44.90
C LEU A 464 -42.30 -8.07 -44.40
N ALA A 465 -42.28 -7.85 -43.09
CA ALA A 465 -42.37 -6.52 -42.50
C ALA A 465 -41.12 -5.69 -42.79
N VAL A 466 -39.93 -6.29 -42.69
CA VAL A 466 -38.64 -5.67 -43.00
C VAL A 466 -38.54 -5.36 -44.50
N GLU A 467 -38.95 -6.28 -45.37
CA GLU A 467 -38.97 -6.08 -46.82
C GLU A 467 -39.89 -4.93 -47.22
N ARG A 468 -41.10 -4.86 -46.64
CA ARG A 468 -42.03 -3.75 -46.86
C ARG A 468 -41.56 -2.42 -46.28
N LYS A 469 -40.66 -2.46 -45.30
CA LYS A 469 -40.14 -1.27 -44.61
C LYS A 469 -38.70 -0.97 -44.99
N LEU A 470 -38.12 -1.62 -46.00
CA LEU A 470 -36.69 -1.50 -46.33
C LEU A 470 -36.25 -0.06 -46.63
N GLU A 471 -37.11 0.73 -47.27
CA GLU A 471 -36.86 2.16 -47.51
C GLU A 471 -36.94 2.99 -46.23
N GLU A 472 -37.92 2.72 -45.36
CA GLU A 472 -37.99 3.31 -44.03
C GLU A 472 -36.78 2.89 -43.17
N ILE A 473 -36.32 1.64 -43.26
CA ILE A 473 -35.16 1.14 -42.52
C ILE A 473 -33.87 1.83 -42.98
N LYS A 474 -33.75 2.18 -44.26
CA LYS A 474 -32.65 3.03 -44.75
C LYS A 474 -32.73 4.45 -44.16
N LEU A 475 -33.92 5.03 -44.07
CA LEU A 475 -34.13 6.33 -43.40
C LEU A 475 -33.81 6.23 -41.89
N TRP A 476 -34.22 5.15 -41.22
CA TRP A 476 -33.85 4.87 -39.84
C TRP A 476 -32.34 4.68 -39.69
N ARG A 477 -31.66 4.09 -40.66
CA ARG A 477 -30.20 4.00 -40.67
C ARG A 477 -29.57 5.38 -40.75
N GLU A 478 -30.06 6.30 -41.57
CA GLU A 478 -29.56 7.68 -41.62
C GLU A 478 -29.86 8.46 -40.33
N VAL A 479 -31.02 8.20 -39.70
CA VAL A 479 -31.36 8.77 -38.39
C VAL A 479 -30.45 8.19 -37.30
N LEU A 480 -30.19 6.88 -37.29
CA LEU A 480 -29.25 6.25 -36.37
C LEU A 480 -27.83 6.77 -36.65
N GLU A 481 -27.44 6.88 -37.92
CA GLU A 481 -26.47 7.80 -38.58
C GLU A 481 -26.15 9.11 -37.84
N SER A 482 -27.18 9.73 -37.26
CA SER A 482 -27.09 11.02 -36.56
C SER A 482 -27.02 10.91 -35.03
N TRP A 483 -27.17 9.69 -34.48
CA TRP A 483 -27.09 9.42 -33.05
C TRP A 483 -25.63 9.24 -32.63
N GLU A 484 -25.28 9.81 -31.47
CA GLU A 484 -23.90 10.02 -30.96
C GLU A 484 -23.02 10.93 -31.82
#